data_AF-X1GZZ7-F1
#
_entry.id   AF-X1GZZ7-F1
#
_cell.length_a   1.000
_cell.length_b   1.000
_cell.length_c   1.000
_cell.angle_alpha   90.00
_cell.angle_beta   90.00
_cell.angle_gamma   90.00
#
_symmetry.space_group_name_H-M   'P 1'
#
loop_
_entity.id
_entity.type
_entity.pdbx_description
1 polymer ?
#
loop_
_entity_poly.entity_id
_entity_poly.type
_entity_poly.pdbx_seq_one_letter_code
_entity_poly.pdbx_strand_id
1 'polypeptide(L)'
;MIKRRGSGKMGTEVEVEAGGYVKLPTFLEQGFSDLKREVVAKRICCLCGTCVAFCDKIKINEREDGGEPGFVEDYDTVCGLCYAFCPRTFLPLSEIERRIFGEEQKEVFGVYRSCYAVRSKKEDIKGQDGGAVTSLLAYALDAGMIDCAVITTADDHWKPVTKVAKNYESLKEGAGTKYTLYPGVVGVKEAMEAGCENIGFVGLPCQIQGLRKVQTAEQPYEVGKEK
;
A
#
# COMPACT_ATOMS: atom_id res chain seq x y z
N MET A 1 -11.42 -51.90 45.96
CA MET A 1 -12.66 -51.16 45.65
C MET A 1 -12.37 -50.24 44.46
N ILE A 2 -13.14 -50.40 43.36
CA ILE A 2 -13.37 -49.46 42.23
C ILE A 2 -12.14 -49.20 41.30
N LYS A 3 -11.90 -49.94 40.18
CA LYS A 3 -12.46 -49.86 38.79
C LYS A 3 -12.55 -48.41 38.25
N ARG A 4 -11.97 -47.98 37.11
CA ARG A 4 -12.02 -48.53 35.73
C ARG A 4 -10.88 -48.00 34.82
N ARG A 5 -10.49 -48.85 33.86
CA ARG A 5 -9.78 -48.53 32.60
C ARG A 5 -10.76 -47.96 31.56
N GLY A 6 -10.25 -47.17 30.61
CA GLY A 6 -10.52 -47.38 29.16
C GLY A 6 -11.01 -46.19 28.33
N SER A 7 -10.26 -45.91 27.24
CA SER A 7 -10.63 -45.31 25.93
C SER A 7 -11.19 -43.88 25.92
N GLY A 8 -10.82 -42.94 25.05
CA GLY A 8 -10.05 -42.90 23.81
C GLY A 8 -10.48 -41.65 23.00
N LYS A 9 -9.69 -41.28 21.99
CA LYS A 9 -9.85 -40.20 20.97
C LYS A 9 -9.39 -38.80 21.42
N MET A 10 -8.24 -38.32 20.94
CA MET A 10 -7.98 -37.72 19.62
C MET A 10 -8.27 -36.21 19.64
N GLY A 11 -7.19 -35.44 19.72
CA GLY A 11 -7.15 -33.99 19.63
C GLY A 11 -5.70 -33.61 19.37
N THR A 12 -5.35 -33.49 18.09
CA THR A 12 -4.14 -32.85 17.60
C THR A 12 -4.09 -31.44 18.13
N GLU A 13 -3.21 -31.14 19.10
CA GLU A 13 -2.86 -29.76 19.39
C GLU A 13 -1.67 -29.38 18.51
N VAL A 14 -2.02 -28.53 17.55
CA VAL A 14 -1.25 -28.00 16.45
C VAL A 14 -0.08 -27.18 16.99
N GLU A 15 1.11 -27.43 16.44
CA GLU A 15 2.28 -26.56 16.62
C GLU A 15 1.92 -25.13 16.21
N VAL A 16 2.00 -24.20 17.17
CA VAL A 16 1.71 -22.79 16.92
C VAL A 16 2.97 -22.13 16.36
N GLU A 17 2.99 -21.92 15.04
CA GLU A 17 4.04 -21.16 14.36
C GLU A 17 4.06 -19.70 14.83
N ALA A 18 5.27 -19.16 14.99
CA ALA A 18 5.56 -17.81 15.45
C ALA A 18 5.18 -16.74 14.41
N GLY A 19 3.88 -16.45 14.28
CA GLY A 19 3.38 -15.27 13.58
C GLY A 19 3.41 -14.05 14.50
N GLY A 20 4.45 -13.21 14.39
CA GLY A 20 4.58 -12.00 15.19
C GLY A 20 3.56 -10.91 14.81
N TYR A 21 2.73 -10.51 15.76
CA TYR A 21 1.65 -9.53 15.61
C TYR A 21 2.16 -8.05 15.68
N VAL A 22 1.76 -7.15 14.76
CA VAL A 22 1.89 -5.68 14.86
C VAL A 22 0.75 -5.18 15.71
N LYS A 23 1.06 -4.91 16.98
CA LYS A 23 0.12 -4.22 17.86
C LYS A 23 -0.06 -2.78 17.38
N LEU A 24 -1.11 -2.57 16.59
CA LEU A 24 -1.70 -1.25 16.45
C LEU A 24 -2.22 -0.79 17.82
N PRO A 25 -2.24 0.54 18.11
CA PRO A 25 -2.78 1.05 19.36
C PRO A 25 -4.19 0.49 19.59
N THR A 26 -4.40 -0.16 20.73
CA THR A 26 -5.53 -1.06 21.01
C THR A 26 -6.90 -0.36 21.10
N PHE A 27 -6.97 0.94 20.83
CA PHE A 27 -8.21 1.67 20.63
C PHE A 27 -7.89 2.91 19.79
N LEU A 28 -8.82 3.29 18.91
CA LEU A 28 -8.71 4.41 17.97
C LEU A 28 -8.82 5.76 18.70
N GLU A 29 -7.84 6.08 19.53
CA GLU A 29 -7.81 7.35 20.28
C GLU A 29 -7.61 8.57 19.37
N GLN A 30 -7.19 8.34 18.12
CA GLN A 30 -6.86 9.38 17.16
C GLN A 30 -7.66 9.18 15.87
N GLY A 31 -8.46 10.18 15.53
CA GLY A 31 -9.31 10.24 14.36
C GLY A 31 -8.68 11.03 13.20
N PHE A 32 -9.52 11.38 12.24
CA PHE A 32 -9.09 12.27 11.17
C PHE A 32 -8.78 13.68 11.67
N SER A 33 -9.48 14.16 12.70
CA SER A 33 -9.17 15.43 13.36
C SER A 33 -7.72 15.50 13.84
N ASP A 34 -7.19 14.41 14.41
CA ASP A 34 -5.79 14.32 14.83
C ASP A 34 -4.85 14.27 13.62
N LEU A 35 -5.21 13.52 12.58
CA LEU A 35 -4.44 13.47 11.33
C LEU A 35 -4.35 14.87 10.70
N LYS A 36 -5.47 15.61 10.69
CA LYS A 36 -5.56 16.97 10.18
C LYS A 36 -4.67 17.91 10.99
N ARG A 37 -4.72 17.84 12.32
CA ARG A 37 -3.93 18.69 13.22
C ARG A 37 -2.43 18.40 13.15
N GLU A 38 -2.04 17.13 13.07
CA GLU A 38 -0.65 16.70 13.25
C GLU A 38 0.12 16.54 11.94
N VAL A 39 -0.56 16.21 10.84
CA VAL A 39 0.07 15.95 9.54
C VAL A 39 -0.31 17.00 8.52
N VAL A 40 -1.61 17.24 8.32
CA VAL A 40 -2.10 18.11 7.23
C VAL A 40 -1.80 19.59 7.53
N ALA A 41 -2.25 20.09 8.68
CA ALA A 41 -2.04 21.49 9.10
C ALA A 41 -0.56 21.85 9.26
N LYS A 42 0.28 20.87 9.60
CA LYS A 42 1.74 21.04 9.69
C LYS A 42 2.46 20.87 8.34
N ARG A 43 1.74 20.67 7.24
CA ARG A 43 2.29 20.47 5.88
C ARG A 43 3.28 19.29 5.76
N ILE A 44 3.06 18.24 6.56
CA ILE A 44 3.87 17.01 6.53
C ILE A 44 3.28 16.00 5.52
N CYS A 45 2.00 16.14 5.17
CA CYS A 45 1.32 15.26 4.22
C CYS A 45 2.04 15.22 2.87
N CYS A 46 2.45 14.02 2.43
CA CYS A 46 3.07 13.80 1.11
C CYS A 46 2.05 13.46 0.02
N LEU A 47 0.76 13.66 0.27
CA LEU A 47 -0.34 13.35 -0.64
C LEU A 47 -0.27 11.91 -1.23
N CYS A 48 0.09 10.91 -0.41
CA CYS A 48 0.27 9.53 -0.91
C CYS A 48 -1.04 8.83 -1.31
N GLY A 49 -2.18 9.28 -0.77
CA GLY A 49 -3.51 8.74 -1.09
C GLY A 49 -3.98 7.56 -0.23
N THR A 50 -3.16 7.01 0.66
CA THR A 50 -3.53 5.82 1.46
C THR A 50 -4.82 6.00 2.27
N CYS A 51 -4.99 7.15 2.93
CA CYS A 51 -6.21 7.43 3.70
C CYS A 51 -7.48 7.49 2.83
N VAL A 52 -7.37 7.89 1.56
CA VAL A 52 -8.50 7.99 0.62
C VAL A 52 -8.77 6.65 -0.06
N ALA A 53 -7.72 5.87 -0.34
CA ALA A 53 -7.84 4.57 -0.98
C ALA A 53 -8.61 3.56 -0.11
N PHE A 54 -8.49 3.66 1.23
CA PHE A 54 -9.09 2.71 2.16
C PHE A 54 -10.17 3.32 3.07
N CYS A 55 -10.68 4.52 2.74
CA CYS A 55 -11.79 5.13 3.46
C CYS A 55 -12.67 5.95 2.49
N ASP A 56 -13.92 5.53 2.33
CA ASP A 56 -14.92 6.20 1.48
C ASP A 56 -15.38 7.56 2.04
N LYS A 57 -15.13 7.83 3.33
CA LYS A 57 -15.45 9.10 3.98
C LYS A 57 -14.41 10.19 3.72
N ILE A 58 -13.26 9.89 3.13
CA ILE A 58 -12.20 10.87 2.87
C ILE A 58 -12.06 11.06 1.35
N LYS A 59 -11.98 12.31 0.92
CA LYS A 59 -11.64 12.72 -0.45
C LYS A 59 -10.38 13.57 -0.47
N ILE A 60 -9.81 13.77 -1.65
CA ILE A 60 -8.82 14.82 -1.87
C ILE A 60 -9.56 16.10 -2.26
N ASN A 61 -9.41 17.14 -1.44
CA ASN A 61 -9.84 18.49 -1.76
C ASN A 61 -8.74 19.17 -2.58
N GLU A 62 -9.11 19.70 -3.74
CA GLU A 62 -8.21 20.50 -4.56
C GLU A 62 -7.94 21.87 -3.91
N ARG A 63 -6.70 22.33 -4.02
CA ARG A 63 -6.21 23.65 -3.60
C ARG A 63 -5.26 24.20 -4.65
N GLU A 64 -4.98 25.50 -4.57
CA GLU A 64 -4.00 26.16 -5.43
C GLU A 64 -2.58 25.59 -5.25
N ASP A 65 -2.22 25.12 -4.05
CA ASP A 65 -0.90 24.58 -3.70
C ASP A 65 -0.81 23.04 -3.75
N GLY A 66 -1.87 22.36 -4.25
CA GLY A 66 -1.95 20.91 -4.38
C GLY A 66 -3.25 20.34 -3.85
N GLY A 67 -3.26 19.04 -3.50
CA GLY A 67 -4.41 18.39 -2.87
C GLY A 67 -4.18 18.16 -1.38
N GLU A 68 -5.25 18.14 -0.59
CA GLU A 68 -5.20 17.63 0.79
C GLU A 68 -6.36 16.67 1.08
N PRO A 69 -6.20 15.72 2.01
CA PRO A 69 -7.32 14.90 2.44
C PRO A 69 -8.32 15.76 3.23
N GLY A 70 -9.61 15.53 2.99
CA GLY A 70 -10.73 16.12 3.71
C GLY A 70 -11.90 15.16 3.79
N PHE A 71 -12.81 15.37 4.75
CA PHE A 71 -14.02 14.57 4.81
C PHE A 71 -14.99 14.90 3.68
N VAL A 72 -15.73 13.87 3.26
CA VAL A 72 -16.85 13.98 2.32
C VAL A 72 -18.08 14.59 3.00
N GLU A 73 -18.29 14.28 4.28
CA GLU A 73 -19.41 14.76 5.11
C GLU A 73 -18.91 15.66 6.25
N ASP A 74 -19.83 16.41 6.88
CA ASP A 74 -19.51 17.32 7.99
C ASP A 74 -19.20 16.59 9.32
N TYR A 75 -19.21 15.25 9.33
CA TYR A 75 -19.07 14.43 10.53
C TYR A 75 -17.85 13.49 10.48
N ASP A 76 -16.97 13.64 11.47
CA ASP A 76 -15.83 12.75 11.74
C ASP A 76 -16.28 11.62 12.66
N THR A 77 -16.47 10.42 12.12
CA THR A 77 -16.58 9.21 12.95
C THR A 77 -15.20 8.89 13.54
N VAL A 78 -15.10 8.71 14.85
CA VAL A 78 -13.87 8.27 15.54
C VAL A 78 -13.56 6.81 15.17
N CYS A 79 -13.02 6.63 13.95
CA CYS A 79 -12.62 5.37 13.34
C CYS A 79 -11.10 5.26 13.18
N GLY A 80 -10.38 6.39 13.08
CA GLY A 80 -8.92 6.50 13.17
C GLY A 80 -8.05 5.75 12.16
N LEU A 81 -8.60 4.98 11.23
CA LEU A 81 -7.86 4.26 10.19
C LEU A 81 -6.96 5.18 9.36
N CYS A 82 -7.46 6.36 9.03
CA CYS A 82 -6.69 7.35 8.29
C CYS A 82 -5.43 7.81 9.05
N TYR A 83 -5.51 7.92 10.38
CA TYR A 83 -4.36 8.21 11.24
C TYR A 83 -3.45 6.99 11.30
N ALA A 84 -4.02 5.83 11.61
CA ALA A 84 -3.30 4.57 11.74
C ALA A 84 -2.55 4.16 10.47
N PHE A 85 -3.07 4.42 9.26
CA PHE A 85 -2.43 4.07 7.99
C PHE A 85 -1.55 5.18 7.41
N CYS A 86 -1.62 6.40 7.95
CA CYS A 86 -0.78 7.49 7.48
C CYS A 86 0.71 7.14 7.72
N PRO A 87 1.58 7.17 6.71
CA PRO A 87 3.02 6.92 6.89
C PRO A 87 3.75 8.12 7.51
N ARG A 88 3.05 9.20 7.86
CA ARG A 88 3.59 10.45 8.43
C ARG A 88 3.18 10.70 9.88
N THR A 89 2.39 9.81 10.47
CA THR A 89 2.15 9.74 11.92
C THR A 89 3.27 8.89 12.54
N PHE A 90 2.97 7.83 13.27
CA PHE A 90 3.94 6.77 13.57
C PHE A 90 4.21 5.87 12.36
N LEU A 91 5.43 5.34 12.23
CA LEU A 91 5.80 4.32 11.24
C LEU A 91 6.59 3.20 11.95
N PRO A 92 6.00 2.01 12.19
CA PRO A 92 6.68 0.92 12.89
C PRO A 92 7.61 0.17 11.94
N LEU A 93 8.65 0.85 11.45
CA LEU A 93 9.48 0.38 10.33
C LEU A 93 10.13 -0.98 10.61
N SER A 94 10.79 -1.14 11.76
CA SER A 94 11.39 -2.41 12.18
C SER A 94 10.39 -3.57 12.14
N GLU A 95 9.13 -3.32 12.50
CA GLU A 95 8.12 -4.36 12.55
C GLU A 95 7.58 -4.73 11.17
N ILE A 96 7.40 -3.72 10.32
CA ILE A 96 7.08 -3.90 8.90
C ILE A 96 8.20 -4.73 8.24
N GLU A 97 9.46 -4.38 8.47
CA GLU A 97 10.60 -5.07 7.87
C GLU A 97 10.72 -6.51 8.34
N ARG A 98 10.63 -6.78 9.66
CA ARG A 98 10.61 -8.16 10.17
C ARG A 98 9.50 -9.00 9.55
N ARG A 99 8.31 -8.44 9.35
CA ARG A 99 7.18 -9.16 8.74
C ARG A 99 7.36 -9.43 7.25
N ILE A 100 7.85 -8.44 6.50
CA ILE A 100 7.96 -8.54 5.04
C ILE A 100 9.24 -9.26 4.61
N PHE A 101 10.34 -9.07 5.34
CA PHE A 101 11.67 -9.56 4.97
C PHE A 101 12.27 -10.59 5.94
N GLY A 102 11.70 -10.75 7.14
CA GLY A 102 12.26 -11.63 8.17
C GLY A 102 13.43 -11.03 8.95
N GLU A 103 13.85 -9.81 8.61
CA GLU A 103 14.95 -9.08 9.25
C GLU A 103 14.69 -7.57 9.24
N GLU A 104 15.50 -6.83 9.97
CA GLU A 104 15.46 -5.36 10.03
C GLU A 104 16.62 -4.77 9.26
N GLN A 105 16.43 -3.56 8.73
CA GLN A 105 17.52 -2.83 8.12
C GLN A 105 18.63 -2.54 9.14
N LYS A 106 19.88 -2.76 8.73
CA LYS A 106 21.08 -2.43 9.51
C LYS A 106 21.92 -1.34 8.86
N GLU A 107 21.64 -1.06 7.59
CA GLU A 107 22.40 -0.21 6.70
C GLU A 107 21.50 0.88 6.09
N VAL A 108 22.12 1.93 5.54
CA VAL A 108 21.41 3.12 5.00
C VAL A 108 20.48 2.79 3.83
N PHE A 109 20.74 1.71 3.09
CA PHE A 109 19.95 1.32 1.92
C PHE A 109 18.74 0.42 2.23
N GLY A 110 18.48 0.12 3.51
CA GLY A 110 17.40 -0.78 3.91
C GLY A 110 17.77 -2.26 3.81
N VAL A 111 16.76 -3.13 3.87
CA VAL A 111 16.91 -4.59 3.68
C VAL A 111 16.96 -4.92 2.19
N TYR A 112 18.05 -5.53 1.71
CA TYR A 112 18.19 -5.99 0.33
C TYR A 112 19.10 -7.22 0.24
N ARG A 113 18.89 -8.08 -0.77
CA ARG A 113 19.74 -9.25 -1.03
C ARG A 113 20.93 -8.91 -1.94
N SER A 114 20.71 -8.05 -2.94
CA SER A 114 21.73 -7.66 -3.92
C SER A 114 21.32 -6.35 -4.60
N CYS A 115 22.29 -5.61 -5.12
CA CYS A 115 22.07 -4.35 -5.84
C CYS A 115 22.76 -4.41 -7.21
N TYR A 116 22.05 -4.07 -8.28
CA TYR A 116 22.52 -4.17 -9.66
C TYR A 116 22.17 -2.93 -10.46
N ALA A 117 23.06 -2.53 -11.38
CA ALA A 117 22.73 -1.59 -12.44
C ALA A 117 22.15 -2.36 -13.63
N VAL A 118 20.94 -1.99 -14.07
CA VAL A 118 20.21 -2.72 -15.11
C VAL A 118 19.59 -1.77 -16.14
N ARG A 119 19.39 -2.27 -17.36
CA ARG A 119 18.67 -1.60 -18.44
C ARG A 119 17.83 -2.63 -19.20
N SER A 120 16.65 -2.21 -19.65
CA SER A 120 15.78 -3.02 -20.50
C SER A 120 16.48 -3.37 -21.81
N LYS A 121 16.24 -4.60 -22.28
CA LYS A 121 16.61 -5.02 -23.64
C LYS A 121 15.53 -4.68 -24.68
N LYS A 122 14.35 -4.23 -24.25
CA LYS A 122 13.24 -3.88 -25.13
C LYS A 122 13.38 -2.43 -25.59
N GLU A 123 13.62 -2.23 -26.87
CA GLU A 123 13.86 -0.91 -27.47
C GLU A 123 12.62 -0.01 -27.46
N ASP A 124 11.42 -0.60 -27.40
CA ASP A 124 10.16 0.12 -27.38
C ASP A 124 9.78 0.64 -25.98
N ILE A 125 10.53 0.30 -24.94
CA ILE A 125 10.36 0.84 -23.59
C ILE A 125 11.21 2.12 -23.44
N LYS A 126 10.57 3.27 -23.66
CA LYS A 126 11.17 4.59 -23.44
C LYS A 126 11.02 5.04 -21.98
N GLY A 127 11.74 4.38 -21.07
CA GLY A 127 11.76 4.76 -19.65
C GLY A 127 12.46 6.10 -19.39
N GLN A 128 12.28 6.66 -18.18
CA GLN A 128 13.05 7.82 -17.72
C GLN A 128 14.57 7.53 -17.75
N ASP A 129 14.92 6.36 -17.22
CA ASP A 129 16.29 5.86 -17.14
C ASP A 129 16.43 4.56 -17.95
N GLY A 130 16.75 3.44 -17.28
CA GLY A 130 16.95 2.14 -17.93
C GLY A 130 15.66 1.39 -18.32
N GLY A 131 14.46 1.92 -18.08
CA GLY A 131 13.21 1.21 -18.36
C GLY A 131 12.99 -0.08 -17.54
N ALA A 132 13.72 -0.23 -16.43
CA ALA A 132 13.74 -1.45 -15.62
C ALA A 132 12.38 -1.77 -14.99
N VAL A 133 11.73 -0.77 -14.39
CA VAL A 133 10.41 -0.92 -13.73
C VAL A 133 9.36 -1.42 -14.72
N THR A 134 9.21 -0.74 -15.86
CA THR A 134 8.25 -1.15 -16.91
C THR A 134 8.53 -2.56 -17.43
N SER A 135 9.81 -2.93 -17.57
CA SER A 135 10.20 -4.27 -18.04
C SER A 135 9.88 -5.36 -17.03
N LEU A 136 10.10 -5.10 -15.73
CA LEU A 136 9.75 -6.04 -14.65
C LEU A 136 8.24 -6.25 -14.57
N LEU A 137 7.46 -5.18 -14.66
CA LEU A 137 5.99 -5.28 -14.69
C LEU A 137 5.48 -5.99 -15.94
N ALA A 138 6.05 -5.71 -17.11
CA ALA A 138 5.68 -6.37 -18.36
C ALA A 138 5.90 -7.88 -18.27
N TYR A 139 7.05 -8.29 -17.72
CA TYR A 139 7.33 -9.71 -17.46
C TYR A 139 6.34 -10.31 -16.45
N ALA A 140 6.07 -9.60 -15.35
CA ALA A 140 5.17 -10.10 -14.31
C ALA A 140 3.71 -10.26 -14.81
N LEU A 141 3.22 -9.36 -15.68
CA LEU A 141 1.92 -9.51 -16.34
C LEU A 141 1.91 -10.71 -17.30
N ASP A 142 2.92 -10.82 -18.17
CA ASP A 142 3.02 -11.89 -19.17
C ASP A 142 3.14 -13.28 -18.52
N ALA A 143 3.88 -13.37 -17.42
CA ALA A 143 4.02 -14.58 -16.61
C ALA A 143 2.80 -14.87 -15.70
N GLY A 144 1.79 -13.99 -15.66
CA GLY A 144 0.60 -14.16 -14.82
C GLY A 144 0.86 -14.02 -13.31
N MET A 145 1.98 -13.39 -12.91
CA MET A 145 2.31 -13.13 -11.50
C MET A 145 1.47 -11.97 -10.94
N ILE A 146 1.06 -11.06 -11.82
CA ILE A 146 0.12 -9.97 -11.54
C ILE A 146 -0.95 -9.97 -12.64
N ASP A 147 -2.17 -9.57 -12.31
CA ASP A 147 -3.27 -9.41 -13.27
C ASP A 147 -3.42 -7.95 -13.74
N CYS A 148 -2.85 -7.01 -12.97
CA CYS A 148 -2.77 -5.62 -13.33
C CYS A 148 -1.56 -4.95 -12.66
N ALA A 149 -1.17 -3.79 -13.18
CA ALA A 149 -0.26 -2.88 -12.51
C ALA A 149 -0.88 -1.50 -12.37
N VAL A 150 -0.82 -0.96 -11.16
CA VAL A 150 -1.14 0.44 -10.87
C VAL A 150 0.10 1.28 -11.15
N ILE A 151 -0.01 2.15 -12.15
CA ILE A 151 1.06 3.04 -12.61
C ILE A 151 0.58 4.49 -12.62
N THR A 152 1.53 5.42 -12.70
CA THR A 152 1.22 6.86 -12.87
C THR A 152 1.42 7.26 -14.33
N THR A 153 0.35 7.75 -14.95
CA THR A 153 0.38 8.38 -16.28
C THR A 153 0.16 9.88 -16.14
N ALA A 154 -0.05 10.60 -17.24
CA ALA A 154 -0.41 12.01 -17.20
C ALA A 154 -1.58 12.27 -18.15
N ASP A 155 -2.48 13.20 -17.76
CA ASP A 155 -3.53 13.70 -18.64
C ASP A 155 -2.99 14.70 -19.68
N ASP A 156 -3.89 15.26 -20.50
CA ASP A 156 -3.55 16.22 -21.55
C ASP A 156 -2.92 17.53 -21.02
N HIS A 157 -3.07 17.82 -19.72
CA HIS A 157 -2.49 18.97 -19.04
C HIS A 157 -1.23 18.61 -18.24
N TRP A 158 -0.69 17.41 -18.48
CA TRP A 158 0.47 16.86 -17.77
C TRP A 158 0.24 16.63 -16.26
N LYS A 159 -1.03 16.60 -15.82
CA LYS A 159 -1.36 16.25 -14.43
C LYS A 159 -1.28 14.74 -14.25
N PRO A 160 -0.64 14.27 -13.17
CA PRO A 160 -0.53 12.84 -12.90
C PRO A 160 -1.91 12.23 -12.68
N VAL A 161 -2.13 11.05 -13.25
CA VAL A 161 -3.33 10.23 -13.01
C VAL A 161 -2.94 8.77 -12.81
N THR A 162 -3.64 8.07 -11.92
CA THR A 162 -3.52 6.62 -11.78
C THR A 162 -4.06 5.92 -13.02
N LYS A 163 -3.40 4.83 -13.40
CA LYS A 163 -3.90 3.92 -14.43
C LYS A 163 -3.73 2.48 -13.96
N VAL A 164 -4.82 1.71 -14.05
CA VAL A 164 -4.81 0.25 -13.86
C VAL A 164 -4.48 -0.40 -15.21
N ALA A 165 -3.20 -0.67 -15.43
CA ALA A 165 -2.70 -1.27 -16.65
C ALA A 165 -2.83 -2.80 -16.62
N LYS A 166 -3.61 -3.37 -17.56
CA LYS A 166 -3.84 -4.82 -17.68
C LYS A 166 -3.11 -5.45 -18.88
N ASN A 167 -2.36 -4.66 -19.64
CA ASN A 167 -1.60 -5.13 -20.80
C ASN A 167 -0.34 -4.29 -21.04
N TYR A 168 0.55 -4.83 -21.86
CA TYR A 168 1.85 -4.24 -22.16
C TYR A 168 1.79 -2.82 -22.75
N GLU A 169 0.82 -2.54 -23.64
CA GLU A 169 0.68 -1.20 -24.22
C GLU A 169 0.25 -0.18 -23.16
N SER A 170 -0.73 -0.53 -22.32
CA SER A 170 -1.16 0.33 -21.21
C SER A 170 -0.06 0.56 -20.17
N LEU A 171 0.83 -0.41 -19.96
CA LEU A 171 2.00 -0.26 -19.07
C LEU A 171 2.98 0.79 -19.58
N LYS A 172 3.23 0.84 -20.89
CA LYS A 172 4.22 1.76 -21.49
C LYS A 172 3.83 3.22 -21.33
N GLU A 173 2.53 3.52 -21.23
CA GLU A 173 2.04 4.88 -20.99
C GLU A 173 2.51 5.47 -19.65
N GLY A 174 2.82 4.62 -18.67
CA GLY A 174 3.36 5.04 -17.37
C GLY A 174 4.84 5.44 -17.41
N ALA A 175 5.51 5.33 -18.56
CA ALA A 175 6.92 5.68 -18.66
C ALA A 175 7.19 7.18 -18.40
N GLY A 176 8.37 7.46 -17.87
CA GLY A 176 8.79 8.83 -17.52
C GLY A 176 8.30 9.28 -16.14
N THR A 177 9.09 10.11 -15.47
CA THR A 177 8.79 10.60 -14.12
C THR A 177 7.90 11.83 -14.17
N LYS A 178 6.85 11.85 -13.33
CA LYS A 178 6.00 13.03 -13.13
C LYS A 178 6.39 13.64 -11.78
N TYR A 179 7.13 14.75 -11.81
CA TYR A 179 7.71 15.38 -10.62
C TYR A 179 6.70 16.25 -9.86
N THR A 180 5.66 15.61 -9.33
CA THR A 180 4.61 16.25 -8.53
C THR A 180 4.06 15.27 -7.50
N LEU A 181 3.49 15.80 -6.41
CA LEU A 181 2.81 14.97 -5.41
C LEU A 181 1.44 14.55 -5.95
N TYR A 182 1.10 13.28 -5.75
CA TYR A 182 -0.14 12.72 -6.28
C TYR A 182 -0.60 11.50 -5.45
N PRO A 183 -1.92 11.35 -5.19
CA PRO A 183 -2.48 10.24 -4.41
C PRO A 183 -2.48 8.90 -5.15
N GLY A 184 -1.31 8.43 -5.59
CA GLY A 184 -1.15 7.21 -6.40
C GLY A 184 -1.70 5.93 -5.77
N VAL A 185 -1.81 5.85 -4.44
CA VAL A 185 -2.39 4.67 -3.76
C VAL A 185 -3.88 4.51 -4.07
N VAL A 186 -4.58 5.56 -4.52
CA VAL A 186 -5.98 5.46 -4.98
C VAL A 186 -6.13 4.46 -6.12
N GLY A 187 -5.12 4.29 -6.96
CA GLY A 187 -5.15 3.29 -8.04
C GLY A 187 -5.23 1.85 -7.54
N VAL A 188 -4.82 1.56 -6.31
CA VAL A 188 -5.02 0.24 -5.70
C VAL A 188 -6.51 -0.01 -5.43
N LYS A 189 -7.23 1.00 -4.92
CA LYS A 189 -8.69 0.94 -4.77
C LYS A 189 -9.37 0.72 -6.12
N GLU A 190 -8.99 1.50 -7.13
CA GLU A 190 -9.51 1.37 -8.50
C GLU A 190 -9.26 -0.03 -9.08
N ALA A 191 -8.07 -0.59 -8.85
CA ALA A 191 -7.74 -1.95 -9.30
C ALA A 191 -8.59 -3.02 -8.61
N MET A 192 -8.79 -2.91 -7.29
CA MET A 192 -9.66 -3.82 -6.53
C MET A 192 -11.12 -3.71 -6.99
N GLU A 193 -11.64 -2.50 -7.17
CA GLU A 193 -12.99 -2.26 -7.71
C GLU A 193 -13.16 -2.81 -9.13
N ALA A 194 -12.08 -2.85 -9.91
CA ALA A 194 -12.01 -3.45 -11.24
C ALA A 194 -11.79 -4.99 -11.22
N GLY A 195 -11.90 -5.63 -10.06
CA GLY A 195 -11.82 -7.08 -9.86
C GLY A 195 -10.40 -7.67 -9.99
N CYS A 196 -9.37 -6.85 -9.83
CA CYS A 196 -7.98 -7.35 -9.80
C CYS A 196 -7.63 -7.92 -8.41
N GLU A 197 -6.95 -9.04 -8.38
CA GLU A 197 -6.53 -9.73 -7.16
C GLU A 197 -5.01 -9.61 -6.94
N ASN A 198 -4.22 -9.83 -7.99
CA ASN A 198 -2.76 -9.81 -7.95
C ASN A 198 -2.23 -8.49 -8.51
N ILE A 199 -2.24 -7.45 -7.67
CA ILE A 199 -1.97 -6.07 -8.07
C ILE A 199 -0.47 -5.75 -7.96
N GLY A 200 0.17 -5.45 -9.08
CA GLY A 200 1.46 -4.75 -9.09
C GLY A 200 1.29 -3.27 -8.78
N PHE A 201 2.16 -2.67 -7.98
CA PHE A 201 2.09 -1.24 -7.65
C PHE A 201 3.45 -0.57 -7.81
N VAL A 202 3.47 0.56 -8.52
CA VAL A 202 4.66 1.44 -8.62
C VAL A 202 4.36 2.74 -7.93
N GLY A 203 5.17 3.09 -6.93
CA GLY A 203 5.01 4.33 -6.20
C GLY A 203 6.23 4.77 -5.43
N LEU A 204 6.15 5.98 -4.92
CA LEU A 204 7.16 6.62 -4.09
C LEU A 204 7.26 5.98 -2.70
N PRO A 205 8.36 6.17 -1.96
CA PRO A 205 8.54 5.57 -0.64
C PRO A 205 7.39 5.80 0.34
N CYS A 206 6.79 7.00 0.35
CA CYS A 206 5.64 7.29 1.22
C CYS A 206 4.39 6.46 0.85
N GLN A 207 4.17 6.20 -0.43
CA GLN A 207 3.06 5.37 -0.93
C GLN A 207 3.29 3.91 -0.56
N ILE A 208 4.52 3.41 -0.75
CA ILE A 208 4.91 2.05 -0.32
C ILE A 208 4.77 1.89 1.19
N GLN A 209 5.24 2.85 1.99
CA GLN A 209 5.09 2.81 3.45
C GLN A 209 3.63 2.79 3.89
N GLY A 210 2.76 3.60 3.27
CA GLY A 210 1.32 3.58 3.55
C GLY A 210 0.69 2.23 3.25
N LEU A 211 0.98 1.66 2.07
CA LEU A 211 0.51 0.33 1.68
C LEU A 211 1.05 -0.76 2.61
N ARG A 212 2.33 -0.73 3.00
CA ARG A 212 2.90 -1.70 3.93
C ARG A 212 2.29 -1.58 5.32
N LYS A 213 1.96 -0.36 5.79
CA LYS A 213 1.20 -0.19 7.04
C LYS A 213 -0.17 -0.86 6.95
N VAL A 214 -0.89 -0.73 5.82
CA VAL A 214 -2.18 -1.41 5.61
C VAL A 214 -2.01 -2.93 5.56
N GLN A 215 -1.05 -3.45 4.80
CA GLN A 215 -0.82 -4.89 4.64
C GLN A 215 -0.34 -5.59 5.92
N THR A 216 0.36 -4.85 6.79
CA THR A 216 0.84 -5.35 8.08
C THR A 216 -0.02 -4.88 9.24
N ALA A 217 -1.16 -4.24 8.98
CA ALA A 217 -2.10 -3.88 10.03
C ALA A 217 -2.87 -5.12 10.49
N GLU A 218 -3.04 -5.25 11.80
CA GLU A 218 -4.07 -6.11 12.36
C GLU A 218 -5.39 -5.35 12.37
N GLN A 219 -6.21 -5.59 11.36
CA GLN A 219 -7.55 -5.02 11.29
C GLN A 219 -8.58 -6.15 11.37
N PRO A 220 -9.60 -6.04 12.24
CA PRO A 220 -10.70 -6.99 12.34
C PRO A 220 -11.73 -6.90 11.19
N TYR A 221 -11.45 -6.12 10.14
CA TYR A 221 -12.29 -6.03 8.93
C TYR A 221 -11.43 -6.35 7.71
N GLU A 222 -11.64 -7.55 7.17
CA GLU A 222 -10.98 -8.02 5.95
C GLU A 222 -11.33 -7.08 4.78
N VAL A 223 -10.29 -6.49 4.20
CA VAL A 223 -10.38 -5.71 2.96
C VAL A 223 -10.78 -6.68 1.84
N GLY A 224 -12.02 -6.59 1.34
CA GLY A 224 -12.46 -7.35 0.16
C GLY A 224 -13.50 -8.46 0.36
N LYS A 225 -14.29 -8.47 1.46
CA LYS A 225 -15.55 -9.25 1.50
C LYS A 225 -16.78 -8.35 1.49
N GLU A 226 -17.81 -8.78 0.77
CA GLU A 226 -19.14 -8.15 0.74
C GLU A 226 -19.69 -7.99 2.17
N LYS A 227 -20.42 -6.90 2.38
CA LYS A 227 -21.11 -6.56 3.64
C LYS A 227 -22.03 -7.66 4.15
#